data_AF-A0A2V8RP18-F1
#
_entry.id   AF-A0A2V8RP18-F1
#
_cell.length_a   1.000
_cell.length_b   1.000
_cell.length_c   1.000
_cell.angle_alpha   90.00
_cell.angle_beta   90.00
_cell.angle_gamma   90.00
#
_symmetry.space_group_name_H-M   'P 1'
#
loop_
_entity.id
_entity.type
_entity.pdbx_description
1 polymer ?
#
loop_
_entity_poly.entity_id
_entity_poly.type
_entity_poly.pdbx_seq_one_letter_code
_entity_poly.pdbx_strand_id
1 'polypeptide(L)'
;MGAFTIHVKYKGGKRDSLEKAITLLQTYLKGAIDKQKTFDSSSAVLVEDGTTPSLQDTDVIVYMVRNISKSVIKAQGGSVATAEANDKILGMTDLNKKICEVYCDRLYEDSPKELSGAIYHETAHIKSNQDNAMHTGKTGFLGASPDYNGSPTDDNNTFLANNLAKKLTMNASY
;
A
#
# COMPACT_ATOMS: atom_id res chain seq x y z
N MET A 1 12.80 -7.00 -19.41
CA MET A 1 11.51 -7.03 -18.70
C MET A 1 11.34 -5.65 -18.06
N GLY A 2 10.23 -5.38 -17.39
CA GLY A 2 10.00 -4.08 -16.74
C GLY A 2 10.28 -4.12 -15.24
N ALA A 3 10.31 -2.94 -14.62
CA ALA A 3 10.34 -2.78 -13.16
C ALA A 3 8.93 -2.48 -12.64
N PHE A 4 8.51 -3.12 -11.56
CA PHE A 4 7.31 -2.75 -10.82
C PHE A 4 7.63 -1.66 -9.79
N THR A 5 6.91 -0.54 -9.78
CA THR A 5 7.18 0.56 -8.84
C THR A 5 6.00 0.87 -7.91
N ILE A 6 6.29 1.00 -6.62
CA ILE A 6 5.39 1.64 -5.65
C ILE A 6 5.85 3.09 -5.44
N HIS A 7 4.96 4.03 -5.71
CA HIS A 7 5.15 5.46 -5.47
C HIS A 7 4.47 5.83 -4.16
N VAL A 8 5.24 6.21 -3.14
CA VAL A 8 4.69 6.57 -1.83
C VAL A 8 4.59 8.08 -1.73
N LYS A 9 3.36 8.62 -1.80
CA LYS A 9 3.10 10.06 -1.69
C LYS A 9 3.08 10.50 -0.23
N TYR A 10 4.00 11.40 0.13
CA TYR A 10 4.12 11.93 1.49
C TYR A 10 3.16 13.10 1.74
N LYS A 11 2.10 12.90 2.53
CA LYS A 11 1.14 13.96 2.92
C LYS A 11 1.16 14.28 4.42
N GLY A 12 1.98 13.59 5.21
CA GLY A 12 2.13 13.86 6.64
C GLY A 12 2.85 12.75 7.40
N GLY A 13 3.18 13.03 8.67
CA GLY A 13 3.94 12.14 9.55
C GLY A 13 5.39 12.56 9.68
N LYS A 14 6.29 11.61 9.94
CA LYS A 14 7.74 11.82 10.04
C LYS A 14 8.43 11.29 8.79
N ARG A 15 9.19 12.15 8.10
CA ARG A 15 9.89 11.83 6.85
C ARG A 15 10.94 10.73 7.03
N ASP A 16 11.77 10.82 8.05
CA ASP A 16 12.84 9.84 8.31
C ASP A 16 12.30 8.41 8.46
N SER A 17 11.14 8.26 9.11
CA SER A 17 10.46 6.98 9.29
C SER A 17 9.94 6.44 7.95
N LEU A 18 9.43 7.32 7.08
CA LEU A 18 9.03 6.97 5.72
C LEU A 18 10.22 6.53 4.85
N GLU A 19 11.33 7.27 4.87
CA GLU A 19 12.52 6.92 4.08
C GLU A 19 13.07 5.54 4.48
N LYS A 20 13.15 5.26 5.79
CA LYS A 20 13.51 3.94 6.31
C LYS A 20 12.50 2.86 5.90
N ALA A 21 11.20 3.17 5.94
CA ALA A 21 10.15 2.25 5.50
C ALA A 21 10.27 1.92 4.01
N ILE A 22 10.61 2.90 3.16
CA ILE A 22 10.83 2.70 1.72
C ILE A 22 12.01 1.75 1.48
N THR A 23 13.14 1.94 2.17
CA THR A 23 14.28 1.02 2.08
C THR A 23 13.89 -0.40 2.47
N LEU A 24 13.13 -0.57 3.56
CA LEU A 24 12.66 -1.88 4.00
C LEU A 24 11.65 -2.49 3.00
N LEU A 25 10.74 -1.69 2.46
CA LEU A 25 9.74 -2.11 1.48
C LEU A 25 10.40 -2.68 0.21
N GLN A 26 11.53 -2.12 -0.25
CA GLN A 26 12.29 -2.68 -1.37
C GLN A 26 12.75 -4.12 -1.09
N THR A 27 13.15 -4.44 0.15
CA THR A 27 13.50 -5.81 0.53
C THR A 27 12.30 -6.75 0.52
N TYR A 28 11.12 -6.26 0.91
CA TYR A 28 9.87 -7.02 0.93
C TYR A 28 9.37 -7.33 -0.48
N LEU A 29 9.45 -6.36 -1.40
CA LEU A 29 9.04 -6.55 -2.79
C LEU A 29 9.86 -7.62 -3.50
N LYS A 30 11.14 -7.77 -3.15
CA LYS A 30 11.99 -8.83 -3.71
C LYS A 30 11.37 -10.21 -3.54
N GLY A 31 10.74 -10.49 -2.39
CA GLY A 31 10.08 -11.77 -2.13
C GLY A 31 8.94 -12.08 -3.10
N ALA A 32 8.18 -11.07 -3.54
CA ALA A 32 7.14 -11.22 -4.56
C ALA A 32 7.74 -11.28 -5.98
N ILE A 33 8.77 -10.46 -6.26
CA ILE A 33 9.43 -10.45 -7.57
C ILE A 33 10.06 -11.79 -7.91
N ASP A 34 10.74 -12.43 -6.95
CA ASP A 34 11.40 -13.72 -7.14
C ASP A 34 10.39 -14.88 -7.42
N LYS A 35 9.07 -14.64 -7.24
CA LYS A 35 7.99 -15.63 -7.44
C LYS A 35 7.17 -15.40 -8.73
N GLN A 36 7.54 -14.46 -9.59
CA GLN A 36 6.82 -14.16 -10.84
C GLN A 36 7.79 -14.00 -12.03
N LYS A 37 7.26 -13.90 -13.26
CA LYS A 37 8.06 -13.84 -14.51
C LYS A 37 7.86 -12.58 -15.36
N THR A 38 7.01 -11.66 -14.93
CA THR A 38 6.63 -10.43 -15.66
C THR A 38 7.67 -9.32 -15.49
N PHE A 39 8.12 -9.11 -14.26
CA PHE A 39 9.08 -8.07 -13.88
C PHE A 39 10.43 -8.69 -13.53
N ASP A 40 11.52 -8.00 -13.87
CA ASP A 40 12.88 -8.41 -13.47
C ASP A 40 13.35 -7.71 -12.19
N SER A 41 12.62 -6.68 -11.77
CA SER A 41 12.97 -5.82 -10.67
C SER A 41 11.75 -5.13 -10.06
N SER A 42 11.94 -4.60 -8.85
CA SER A 42 10.96 -3.75 -8.18
C SER A 42 11.63 -2.55 -7.53
N SER A 43 10.88 -1.47 -7.37
CA SER A 43 11.28 -0.29 -6.62
C SER A 43 10.16 0.25 -5.74
N ALA A 44 10.55 0.96 -4.69
CA ALA A 44 9.68 1.84 -3.94
C ALA A 44 10.34 3.21 -3.86
N VAL A 45 9.60 4.27 -4.17
CA VAL A 45 10.13 5.64 -4.25
C VAL A 45 9.24 6.61 -3.49
N LEU A 46 9.87 7.60 -2.84
CA LEU A 46 9.16 8.71 -2.22
C LEU A 46 8.75 9.70 -3.30
N VAL A 47 7.50 10.15 -3.23
CA VAL A 47 6.96 11.18 -4.12
C VAL A 47 6.43 12.33 -3.26
N GLU A 48 6.88 13.55 -3.55
CA GLU A 48 6.42 14.74 -2.83
C GLU A 48 4.96 15.06 -3.17
N ASP A 49 4.23 15.61 -2.21
CA ASP A 49 2.86 16.06 -2.45
C ASP A 49 2.81 17.15 -3.53
N GLY A 50 1.74 17.14 -4.32
CA GLY A 50 1.57 18.07 -5.45
C GLY A 50 2.41 17.74 -6.71
N THR A 51 3.19 16.65 -6.70
CA THR A 51 3.82 16.12 -7.91
C THR A 51 3.03 14.96 -8.50
N THR A 52 3.05 14.81 -9.82
CA THR A 52 2.42 13.69 -10.52
C THR A 52 3.51 12.90 -11.24
N PRO A 53 3.93 11.74 -10.70
CA PRO A 53 4.94 10.92 -11.36
C PRO A 53 4.38 10.36 -12.68
N SER A 54 5.25 10.15 -13.65
CA SER A 54 4.90 9.33 -14.82
C SER A 54 4.72 7.88 -14.36
N LEU A 55 3.50 7.35 -14.48
CA LEU A 55 3.15 6.02 -14.02
C LEU A 55 3.09 5.03 -15.18
N GLN A 56 3.59 3.83 -14.94
CA GLN A 56 3.23 2.67 -15.77
C GLN A 56 1.84 2.16 -15.35
N ASP A 57 1.12 1.51 -16.27
CA ASP A 57 -0.18 0.86 -15.97
C ASP A 57 -0.11 -0.11 -14.77
N THR A 58 1.08 -0.60 -14.43
CA THR A 58 1.28 -1.58 -13.37
C THR A 58 1.70 -0.97 -12.04
N ASP A 59 2.15 0.28 -12.03
CA ASP A 59 2.66 0.98 -10.85
C ASP A 59 1.54 1.33 -9.87
N VAL A 60 1.85 1.37 -8.57
CA VAL A 60 0.89 1.69 -7.51
C VAL A 60 1.28 3.00 -6.84
N ILE A 61 0.28 3.84 -6.52
CA ILE A 61 0.46 4.97 -5.61
C ILE A 61 -0.15 4.63 -4.24
N VAL A 62 0.63 4.81 -3.17
CA VAL A 62 0.14 4.74 -1.79
C VAL A 62 0.39 6.08 -1.11
N TYR A 63 -0.63 6.66 -0.47
CA TYR A 63 -0.53 7.91 0.28
C TYR A 63 -0.19 7.63 1.73
N MET A 64 0.90 8.19 2.25
CA MET A 64 1.13 8.28 3.69
C MET A 64 0.44 9.55 4.19
N VAL A 65 -0.62 9.38 4.97
CA VAL A 65 -1.42 10.48 5.52
C VAL A 65 -1.40 10.43 7.04
N ARG A 66 -1.65 11.57 7.68
CA ARG A 66 -1.52 11.70 9.14
C ARG A 66 -2.47 10.76 9.90
N ASN A 67 -3.76 10.84 9.62
CA ASN A 67 -4.78 9.98 10.19
C ASN A 67 -6.05 10.04 9.33
N ILE A 68 -7.11 9.35 9.75
CA ILE A 68 -8.39 9.33 9.02
C ILE A 68 -8.96 10.72 8.78
N SER A 69 -8.82 11.66 9.72
CA SER A 69 -9.33 13.02 9.54
C SER A 69 -8.63 13.78 8.40
N LYS A 70 -7.45 13.31 7.97
CA LYS A 70 -6.66 13.83 6.85
C LYS A 70 -6.66 12.89 5.64
N SER A 71 -7.57 11.92 5.61
CA SER A 71 -7.73 10.96 4.52
C SER A 71 -7.96 11.66 3.18
N VAL A 72 -7.22 11.20 2.17
CA VAL A 72 -7.44 11.60 0.77
C VAL A 72 -8.73 10.97 0.26
N ILE A 73 -9.01 9.71 0.63
CA ILE A 73 -10.25 9.01 0.30
C ILE A 73 -11.44 9.85 0.75
N LYS A 74 -11.45 10.29 2.02
CA LYS A 74 -12.51 11.14 2.58
C LYS A 74 -12.61 12.49 1.87
N ALA A 75 -11.48 13.15 1.61
CA ALA A 75 -11.43 14.44 0.93
C ALA A 75 -12.02 14.39 -0.49
N GLN A 76 -11.97 13.23 -1.15
CA GLN A 76 -12.55 13.01 -2.47
C GLN A 76 -13.95 12.38 -2.43
N GLY A 77 -14.65 12.45 -1.28
CA GLY A 77 -16.01 11.93 -1.14
C GLY A 77 -16.09 10.40 -1.03
N GLY A 78 -15.01 9.74 -0.63
CA GLY A 78 -14.98 8.31 -0.32
C GLY A 78 -15.36 8.00 1.12
N SER A 79 -15.70 6.73 1.34
CA SER A 79 -16.05 6.24 2.67
C SER A 79 -14.81 5.73 3.39
N VAL A 80 -14.64 6.19 4.63
CA VAL A 80 -13.61 5.70 5.57
C VAL A 80 -14.24 5.06 6.80
N ALA A 81 -15.53 4.72 6.73
CA ALA A 81 -16.32 4.26 7.87
C ALA A 81 -15.72 3.02 8.56
N THR A 82 -15.15 2.09 7.78
CA THR A 82 -14.47 0.89 8.34
C THR A 82 -13.30 1.27 9.23
N ALA A 83 -12.47 2.23 8.79
CA ALA A 83 -11.33 2.70 9.57
C ALA A 83 -11.80 3.57 10.76
N GLU A 84 -12.89 4.32 10.63
CA GLU A 84 -13.50 5.07 11.75
C GLU A 84 -14.04 4.11 12.83
N ALA A 85 -14.59 2.96 12.42
CA ALA A 85 -15.12 1.94 13.33
C ALA A 85 -14.06 1.04 13.96
N ASN A 86 -12.85 0.97 13.41
CA ASN A 86 -11.76 0.12 13.89
C ASN A 86 -10.42 0.86 13.83
N ASP A 87 -9.87 1.16 15.00
CA ASP A 87 -8.60 1.88 15.17
C ASP A 87 -7.36 1.06 14.77
N LYS A 88 -7.49 -0.27 14.69
CA LYS A 88 -6.42 -1.19 14.25
C LYS A 88 -6.22 -1.21 12.74
N ILE A 89 -7.11 -0.59 11.97
CA ILE A 89 -6.93 -0.44 10.53
C ILE A 89 -5.91 0.67 10.28
N LEU A 90 -4.75 0.28 9.75
CA LEU A 90 -3.62 1.17 9.52
C LEU A 90 -3.63 1.77 8.11
N GLY A 91 -4.42 1.24 7.19
CA GLY A 91 -4.58 1.76 5.85
C GLY A 91 -5.94 1.44 5.27
N MET A 92 -6.31 2.12 4.20
CA MET A 92 -7.55 1.91 3.47
C MET A 92 -7.30 2.00 1.98
N THR A 93 -8.07 1.20 1.24
CA THR A 93 -8.15 1.29 -0.21
C THR A 93 -9.60 1.60 -0.60
N ASP A 94 -9.78 2.50 -1.56
CA ASP A 94 -11.04 2.74 -2.27
C ASP A 94 -10.84 2.34 -3.74
N LEU A 95 -11.29 1.15 -4.12
CA LEU A 95 -11.15 0.65 -5.50
C LEU A 95 -11.97 1.44 -6.53
N ASN A 96 -13.00 2.18 -6.14
CA ASN A 96 -13.77 3.00 -7.09
C ASN A 96 -12.97 4.24 -7.49
N LYS A 97 -12.28 4.84 -6.51
CA LYS A 97 -11.40 5.99 -6.73
C LYS A 97 -9.97 5.60 -7.10
N LYS A 98 -9.60 4.33 -6.89
CA LYS A 98 -8.24 3.80 -7.05
C LYS A 98 -7.22 4.52 -6.15
N ILE A 99 -7.65 4.83 -4.93
CA ILE A 99 -6.82 5.48 -3.92
C ILE A 99 -6.49 4.47 -2.85
N CYS A 100 -5.24 4.52 -2.38
CA CYS A 100 -4.69 3.63 -1.41
C CYS A 100 -3.90 4.47 -0.41
N GLU A 101 -4.19 4.39 0.89
CA GLU A 101 -3.55 5.25 1.90
C GLU A 101 -3.23 4.50 3.20
N VAL A 102 -2.24 5.00 3.93
CA VAL A 102 -1.80 4.52 5.24
C VAL A 102 -1.84 5.67 6.25
N TYR A 103 -2.40 5.41 7.43
CA TYR A 103 -2.62 6.35 8.54
C TYR A 103 -1.45 6.32 9.53
N CYS A 104 -0.49 7.24 9.39
CA CYS A 104 0.76 7.16 10.16
C CYS A 104 0.60 7.39 11.67
N ASP A 105 -0.41 8.13 12.14
CA ASP A 105 -0.66 8.35 13.57
C ASP A 105 -1.21 7.09 14.27
N ARG A 106 -1.65 6.07 13.51
CA ARG A 106 -2.11 4.79 14.06
C ARG A 106 -1.01 3.74 14.19
N LEU A 107 0.15 4.02 13.59
CA LEU A 107 1.32 3.17 13.66
C LEU A 107 2.05 3.41 14.99
N TYR A 108 2.83 2.43 15.43
CA TYR A 108 3.84 2.64 16.45
C TYR A 108 4.78 3.77 16.04
N GLU A 109 5.03 4.69 16.97
CA GLU A 109 5.89 5.83 16.72
C GLU A 109 7.24 5.39 16.16
N ASP A 110 7.64 5.99 15.04
CA ASP A 110 8.91 5.71 14.36
C ASP A 110 9.12 4.25 13.94
N SER A 111 8.05 3.49 13.70
CA SER A 111 8.14 2.11 13.20
C SER A 111 8.17 2.07 11.66
N PRO A 112 9.35 2.01 11.02
CA PRO A 112 9.43 1.81 9.57
C PRO A 112 8.92 0.44 9.15
N LYS A 113 8.91 -0.54 10.06
CA LYS A 113 8.45 -1.91 9.80
C LYS A 113 6.94 -1.96 9.62
N GLU A 114 6.20 -1.30 10.50
CA GLU A 114 4.74 -1.28 10.42
C GLU A 114 4.27 -0.43 9.24
N LEU A 115 4.95 0.69 9.00
CA LEU A 115 4.69 1.52 7.82
C LEU A 115 4.95 0.76 6.51
N SER A 116 6.09 0.07 6.39
CA SER A 116 6.40 -0.71 5.17
C SER A 116 5.45 -1.89 4.99
N GLY A 117 5.08 -2.58 6.06
CA GLY A 117 4.09 -3.65 6.07
C GLY A 117 2.71 -3.16 5.63
N ALA A 118 2.27 -2.02 6.16
CA ALA A 118 1.02 -1.37 5.75
C ALA A 118 1.04 -0.97 4.27
N ILE A 119 2.10 -0.32 3.78
CA ILE A 119 2.21 0.05 2.37
C ILE A 119 2.19 -1.19 1.46
N TYR A 120 2.87 -2.26 1.85
CA TYR A 120 2.87 -3.53 1.10
C TYR A 120 1.46 -4.15 1.08
N HIS A 121 0.76 -4.16 2.21
CA HIS A 121 -0.61 -4.68 2.34
C HIS A 121 -1.59 -3.91 1.47
N GLU A 122 -1.55 -2.59 1.56
CA GLU A 122 -2.30 -1.64 0.75
C GLU A 122 -2.03 -1.81 -0.76
N THR A 123 -0.76 -2.08 -1.12
CA THR A 123 -0.42 -2.46 -2.51
C THR A 123 -1.12 -3.76 -2.93
N ALA A 124 -1.20 -4.76 -2.05
CA ALA A 124 -1.86 -6.02 -2.35
C ALA A 124 -3.38 -5.85 -2.56
N HIS A 125 -4.04 -4.96 -1.83
CA HIS A 125 -5.44 -4.59 -2.07
C HIS A 125 -5.66 -4.14 -3.52
N ILE A 126 -4.93 -3.11 -3.96
CA ILE A 126 -5.14 -2.54 -5.27
C ILE A 126 -4.74 -3.48 -6.40
N LYS A 127 -3.63 -4.21 -6.26
CA LYS A 127 -3.16 -5.16 -7.28
C LYS A 127 -4.09 -6.37 -7.41
N SER A 128 -4.64 -6.85 -6.31
CA SER A 128 -5.58 -7.98 -6.34
C SER A 128 -7.00 -7.58 -6.75
N ASN A 129 -7.32 -6.28 -6.70
CA ASN A 129 -8.69 -5.75 -6.80
C ASN A 129 -9.60 -6.35 -5.71
N GLN A 130 -9.02 -6.68 -4.55
CA GLN A 130 -9.75 -6.97 -3.32
C GLN A 130 -9.73 -5.69 -2.50
N ASP A 131 -10.88 -5.03 -2.39
CA ASP A 131 -11.06 -3.81 -1.60
C ASP A 131 -10.85 -4.12 -0.11
N ASN A 132 -11.54 -3.39 0.78
CA ASN A 132 -11.57 -3.63 2.22
C ASN A 132 -12.03 -5.06 2.63
N ALA A 133 -12.43 -5.90 1.67
CA ALA A 133 -12.63 -7.33 1.86
C ALA A 133 -11.42 -8.04 2.48
N MET A 134 -10.17 -7.62 2.21
CA MET A 134 -9.01 -8.25 2.85
C MET A 134 -8.95 -8.00 4.36
N HIS A 135 -9.54 -6.90 4.86
CA HIS A 135 -9.66 -6.62 6.30
C HIS A 135 -10.68 -7.51 7.03
N THR A 136 -11.43 -8.36 6.31
CA THR A 136 -12.42 -9.26 6.90
C THR A 136 -11.86 -10.62 7.34
N GLY A 137 -10.55 -10.87 7.15
CA GLY A 137 -9.85 -12.08 7.62
C GLY A 137 -10.23 -13.38 6.89
N LYS A 138 -11.04 -13.31 5.83
CA LYS A 138 -11.55 -14.48 5.09
C LYS A 138 -10.74 -14.85 3.84
N THR A 139 -9.75 -14.05 3.45
CA THR A 139 -8.94 -14.32 2.24
C THR A 139 -7.45 -14.03 2.44
N GLY A 140 -6.64 -14.93 1.85
CA GLY A 140 -5.34 -14.76 1.16
C GLY A 140 -4.17 -14.03 1.82
N PHE A 141 -4.41 -12.94 2.55
CA PHE A 141 -3.36 -12.07 3.07
C PHE A 141 -3.41 -11.91 4.59
N LEU A 142 -4.61 -11.97 5.20
CA LEU A 142 -4.85 -11.79 6.64
C LEU A 142 -5.49 -13.00 7.32
N GLY A 143 -5.17 -14.23 6.89
CA GLY A 143 -5.69 -15.44 7.52
C GLY A 143 -5.38 -15.56 9.03
N ALA A 144 -4.51 -14.71 9.59
CA ALA A 144 -4.08 -14.77 10.98
C ALA A 144 -4.29 -13.50 11.84
N SER A 145 -4.58 -12.32 11.27
CA SER A 145 -4.89 -11.01 11.92
C SER A 145 -4.40 -9.87 11.01
N PRO A 146 -4.86 -8.62 11.19
CA PRO A 146 -4.26 -7.42 10.60
C PRO A 146 -2.90 -7.14 11.26
N ASP A 147 -1.96 -8.08 11.17
CA ASP A 147 -0.63 -7.88 11.72
C ASP A 147 0.22 -7.15 10.67
N TYR A 148 -0.05 -5.86 10.56
CA TYR A 148 0.76 -4.89 9.82
C TYR A 148 2.20 -4.81 10.37
N ASN A 149 2.49 -5.48 11.49
CA ASN A 149 3.74 -5.46 12.23
C ASN A 149 4.74 -6.55 11.77
N GLY A 150 4.39 -7.34 10.75
CA GLY A 150 5.19 -8.45 10.23
C GLY A 150 5.91 -8.14 8.91
N SER A 151 7.07 -8.77 8.70
CA SER A 151 7.60 -8.93 7.34
C SER A 151 6.64 -9.82 6.53
N PRO A 152 6.43 -9.57 5.22
CA PRO A 152 5.54 -10.42 4.42
C PRO A 152 5.94 -11.89 4.49
N THR A 153 4.95 -12.74 4.73
CA THR A 153 5.12 -14.20 4.66
C THR A 153 5.24 -14.67 3.22
N ASP A 154 5.61 -15.93 3.04
CA ASP A 154 5.67 -16.57 1.73
C ASP A 154 4.31 -16.61 1.02
N ASP A 155 3.22 -16.75 1.77
CA ASP A 155 1.85 -16.68 1.24
C ASP A 155 1.51 -15.25 0.79
N ASN A 156 1.89 -14.23 1.56
CA ASN A 156 1.74 -12.83 1.14
C ASN A 156 2.50 -12.54 -0.14
N ASN A 157 3.75 -13.01 -0.23
CA ASN A 157 4.60 -12.86 -1.41
C ASN A 157 4.00 -13.57 -2.63
N THR A 158 3.50 -14.80 -2.46
CA THR A 158 2.85 -15.56 -3.53
C THR A 158 1.57 -14.88 -3.99
N PHE A 159 0.76 -14.37 -3.05
CA PHE A 159 -0.45 -13.62 -3.36
C PHE A 159 -0.13 -12.36 -4.17
N LEU A 160 0.81 -11.53 -3.73
CA LEU A 160 1.17 -10.32 -4.46
C LEU A 160 1.74 -10.66 -5.85
N ALA A 161 2.65 -11.64 -5.93
CA ALA A 161 3.27 -12.11 -7.17
C ALA A 161 2.24 -12.47 -8.26
N ASN A 162 1.18 -13.20 -7.88
CA ASN A 162 0.10 -13.59 -8.79
C ASN A 162 -0.74 -12.40 -9.31
N ASN A 163 -0.63 -11.23 -8.69
CA ASN A 163 -1.41 -10.05 -8.99
C ASN A 163 -0.58 -8.87 -9.54
N LEU A 164 0.76 -8.92 -9.50
CA LEU A 164 1.63 -7.81 -9.90
C LEU A 164 1.42 -7.36 -11.35
N ALA A 165 1.19 -8.29 -12.27
CA ALA A 165 1.02 -8.00 -13.70
C ALA A 165 -0.36 -7.37 -14.03
N LYS A 166 -1.30 -7.34 -13.08
CA LYS A 166 -2.62 -6.77 -13.31
C LYS A 166 -2.50 -5.27 -13.55
N LYS A 167 -3.04 -4.80 -14.68
CA LYS A 167 -3.09 -3.37 -14.99
C LYS A 167 -4.02 -2.66 -14.00
N LEU A 168 -3.57 -1.51 -13.53
CA LEU A 168 -4.35 -0.54 -12.78
C LEU A 168 -4.96 0.43 -13.77
N THR A 169 -6.25 0.28 -14.04
CA THR A 169 -6.99 1.29 -14.78
C THR A 169 -7.50 2.32 -13.78
N MET A 170 -6.89 3.50 -13.81
CA MET A 170 -7.28 4.62 -12.98
C MET A 170 -8.30 5.49 -13.68
N ASN A 171 -9.46 5.68 -13.03
CA ASN A 171 -10.57 6.43 -13.62
C ASN A 171 -10.50 7.94 -13.39
N ALA A 172 -9.50 8.46 -12.67
CA ALA A 172 -9.40 9.88 -12.36
C ALA A 172 -7.97 10.41 -12.50
N SER A 173 -7.85 11.61 -13.06
CA SER A 173 -6.63 12.40 -13.09
C SER A 173 -6.20 12.74 -11.65
N TYR A 174 -4.94 12.46 -11.34
CA TYR A 174 -4.30 12.74 -10.04
C TYR A 174 -4.19 14.22 -9.72
#